data_AF-A0A920FDT4-F1
#
_entry.id   AF-A0A920FDT4-F1
#
_cell.length_a   1.000
_cell.length_b   1.000
_cell.length_c   1.000
_cell.angle_alpha   90.00
_cell.angle_beta   90.00
_cell.angle_gamma   90.00
#
_symmetry.space_group_name_H-M   'P 1'
#
loop_
_entity.id
_entity.type
_entity.pdbx_description
1 polymer ?
#
loop_
_entity_poly.entity_id
_entity_poly.type
_entity_poly.pdbx_seq_one_letter_code
_entity_poly.pdbx_strand_id
1 'polypeptide(L)'
;MCNDWSENGSSDNSHKKSNMTLANKHCHFLTKKFDNVSHHNIDLTTVYDKFEESCMQANFSEILGFANSKSRLRMIMLYQSAASESGIVVGTGNKVEDFGVGFYTKYGDGGVDISPIADLLKSEVKNASKN
;
A
#
# COMPACT_ATOMS: atom_id res chain seq x y z
N MET A 1 -5.59 -3.01 0.27
CA MET A 1 -4.96 -3.30 -1.04
C MET A 1 -3.51 -3.67 -0.81
N CYS A 2 -3.05 -4.79 -1.36
CA CYS A 2 -1.63 -5.10 -1.50
C CYS A 2 -1.27 -4.99 -2.98
N ASN A 3 -0.24 -4.20 -3.29
CA ASN A 3 0.33 -4.15 -4.64
C ASN A 3 1.64 -4.92 -4.59
N ASP A 4 1.67 -6.08 -5.24
CA ASP A 4 2.91 -6.78 -5.53
C ASP A 4 3.54 -6.10 -6.75
N TRP A 5 4.58 -5.30 -6.51
CA TRP A 5 5.36 -4.71 -7.60
C TRP A 5 6.25 -5.80 -8.18
N SER A 6 6.17 -6.04 -9.48
CA SER A 6 7.12 -6.92 -10.14
C SER A 6 8.46 -6.21 -10.24
N GLU A 7 9.40 -6.53 -9.36
CA GLU A 7 10.82 -6.42 -9.70
C GLU A 7 11.06 -7.46 -10.79
N ASN A 8 11.27 -7.03 -12.05
CA ASN A 8 12.16 -7.68 -13.02
C ASN A 8 12.11 -6.99 -14.39
N GLY A 9 13.15 -6.20 -14.67
CA GLY A 9 13.74 -6.18 -15.99
C GLY A 9 14.69 -7.37 -16.12
N SER A 10 14.16 -8.54 -16.52
CA SER A 10 14.95 -9.66 -17.09
C SER A 10 13.98 -10.75 -17.56
N SER A 11 14.05 -11.03 -18.86
CA SER A 11 13.28 -12.03 -19.58
C SER A 11 13.79 -13.44 -19.26
N ASP A 12 13.11 -14.16 -18.37
CA ASP A 12 13.08 -15.62 -18.43
C ASP A 12 11.75 -16.15 -17.89
N ASN A 13 11.05 -16.92 -18.73
CA ASN A 13 9.67 -17.35 -18.53
C ASN A 13 9.64 -18.88 -18.54
N SER A 14 10.21 -19.51 -17.50
CA SER A 14 9.96 -20.91 -17.19
C SER A 14 10.15 -21.16 -15.69
N HIS A 15 9.12 -21.71 -15.03
CA HIS A 15 9.01 -22.01 -13.60
C HIS A 15 8.62 -20.89 -12.61
N LYS A 16 7.50 -20.19 -12.86
CA LYS A 16 6.75 -19.55 -11.76
C LYS A 16 5.95 -20.60 -10.97
N LYS A 17 6.60 -21.31 -10.04
CA LYS A 17 5.89 -21.84 -8.87
C LYS A 17 5.22 -20.63 -8.21
N SER A 18 3.89 -20.62 -8.13
CA SER A 18 3.10 -19.54 -7.52
C SER A 18 3.37 -19.49 -6.01
N ASN A 19 4.52 -18.96 -5.62
CA ASN A 19 4.80 -18.63 -4.23
C ASN A 19 3.91 -17.44 -3.87
N MET A 20 2.73 -17.71 -3.28
CA MET A 20 1.91 -16.65 -2.69
C MET A 20 2.75 -15.89 -1.67
N THR A 21 2.86 -14.58 -1.87
CA THR A 21 3.47 -13.65 -0.92
C THR A 21 2.76 -13.74 0.43
N LEU A 22 3.45 -13.38 1.52
CA LEU A 22 2.85 -13.35 2.86
C LEU A 22 1.60 -12.45 2.89
N ALA A 23 1.65 -11.32 2.18
CA ALA A 23 0.53 -10.42 1.98
C ALA A 23 -0.68 -11.15 1.39
N ASN A 24 -0.51 -11.86 0.26
CA ASN A 24 -1.60 -12.60 -0.37
C ASN A 24 -2.15 -13.72 0.53
N LYS A 25 -1.30 -14.38 1.33
CA LYS A 25 -1.76 -15.38 2.31
C LYS A 25 -2.62 -14.74 3.39
N HIS A 26 -2.24 -13.58 3.92
CA HIS A 26 -3.04 -12.86 4.92
C HIS A 26 -4.36 -12.34 4.32
N CYS A 27 -4.35 -11.81 3.10
CA CYS A 27 -5.58 -11.41 2.42
C CYS A 27 -6.54 -12.58 2.26
N HIS A 28 -6.04 -13.73 1.81
CA HIS A 28 -6.85 -14.95 1.68
C HIS A 28 -7.42 -15.41 3.03
N PHE A 29 -6.62 -15.35 4.10
CA PHE A 29 -7.10 -15.66 5.45
C PHE A 29 -8.25 -14.74 5.88
N LEU A 30 -8.12 -13.42 5.67
CA LEU A 30 -9.14 -12.45 6.05
C LEU A 30 -10.45 -12.65 5.26
N THR A 31 -10.36 -12.81 3.94
CA THR A 31 -11.55 -13.07 3.09
C THR A 31 -12.24 -14.39 3.41
N LYS A 32 -11.51 -15.37 3.94
CA LYS A 32 -12.08 -16.66 4.38
C LYS A 32 -12.72 -16.57 5.76
N LYS A 33 -12.19 -15.71 6.65
CA LYS A 33 -12.64 -15.58 8.04
C LYS A 33 -13.84 -14.65 8.19
N PHE A 34 -13.98 -13.66 7.32
CA PHE A 34 -14.99 -12.60 7.43
C PHE A 34 -15.75 -12.42 6.12
N ASP A 35 -17.06 -12.63 6.14
CA ASP A 35 -17.93 -12.56 4.95
C ASP A 35 -18.06 -11.14 4.38
N ASN A 36 -17.80 -10.12 5.21
CA ASN A 36 -17.84 -8.70 4.84
C ASN A 36 -16.48 -8.14 4.37
N VAL A 37 -15.50 -9.00 4.07
CA VAL A 37 -14.19 -8.59 3.60
C VAL A 37 -13.98 -9.04 2.16
N SER A 38 -13.79 -8.08 1.27
CA SER A 38 -13.33 -8.32 -0.10
C SER A 38 -11.85 -7.96 -0.26
N HIS A 39 -11.18 -8.61 -1.20
CA HIS A 39 -9.78 -8.33 -1.53
C HIS A 39 -9.64 -8.04 -3.04
N HIS A 40 -9.01 -6.92 -3.35
CA HIS A 40 -8.69 -6.50 -4.72
C HIS A 40 -7.17 -6.30 -4.86
N ASN A 41 -6.59 -6.93 -5.88
CA ASN A 41 -5.21 -6.72 -6.30
C ASN A 41 -5.23 -5.91 -7.60
N ILE A 42 -4.75 -4.68 -7.54
CA ILE A 42 -4.74 -3.73 -8.66
C ILE A 42 -3.28 -3.40 -8.96
N ASP A 43 -2.83 -3.78 -10.14
CA ASP A 43 -1.48 -3.46 -10.61
C ASP A 43 -1.40 -1.99 -11.04
N LEU A 44 -0.50 -1.24 -10.41
CA LEU A 44 -0.24 0.17 -10.70
C LEU A 44 1.08 0.39 -11.45
N THR A 45 1.79 -0.69 -11.82
CA THR A 45 3.13 -0.64 -12.40
C THR A 45 3.14 0.23 -13.67
N THR A 46 2.25 -0.04 -14.63
CA THR A 46 2.19 0.73 -15.88
C THR A 46 1.90 2.22 -15.66
N VAL A 47 1.03 2.56 -14.71
CA VAL A 47 0.70 3.96 -14.40
C VAL A 47 1.92 4.67 -13.81
N TYR A 48 2.64 3.99 -12.92
CA TYR A 48 3.84 4.53 -12.32
C TYR A 48 4.98 4.66 -13.33
N ASP A 49 5.22 3.65 -14.18
CA ASP A 49 6.30 3.66 -15.14
C ASP A 49 6.15 4.85 -16.10
N LYS A 50 4.92 5.15 -16.53
CA LYS A 50 4.63 6.32 -17.36
C LYS A 50 4.82 7.65 -16.64
N PHE A 51 4.48 7.70 -15.35
CA PHE A 51 4.76 8.85 -14.51
C PHE A 51 6.28 9.07 -14.34
N GLU A 52 7.03 8.01 -14.04
CA GLU A 52 8.48 8.04 -13.87
C GLU A 52 9.19 8.47 -15.16
N GLU A 53 8.80 7.91 -16.31
CA GLU A 53 9.30 8.30 -17.63
C GLU A 53 9.10 9.81 -17.88
N SER A 54 7.91 10.34 -17.59
CA SER A 54 7.59 11.77 -17.77
C SER A 54 8.43 12.66 -16.84
N CYS A 55 8.65 12.24 -15.60
CA CYS A 55 9.52 12.95 -14.65
C CYS A 55 10.98 12.96 -15.11
N MET A 56 11.48 11.81 -15.60
CA MET A 56 12.84 11.71 -16.12
C MET A 56 13.07 12.61 -17.33
N GLN A 57 12.11 12.68 -18.26
CA GLN A 57 12.16 13.60 -19.40
C GLN A 57 12.24 15.08 -18.97
N ALA A 58 11.66 15.42 -17.83
CA ALA A 58 11.73 16.76 -17.22
C ALA A 58 12.95 16.97 -16.30
N ASN A 59 13.91 16.03 -16.26
CA ASN A 59 15.08 16.02 -15.36
C ASN A 59 14.72 15.99 -13.85
N PHE A 60 13.59 15.41 -13.48
CA PHE A 60 13.23 15.14 -12.08
C PHE A 60 13.57 13.70 -11.72
N SER A 61 14.76 13.47 -11.16
CA SER A 61 15.33 12.13 -10.94
C SER A 61 15.60 11.76 -9.48
N GLU A 62 14.94 12.42 -8.52
CA GLU A 62 15.14 12.17 -7.08
C GLU A 62 14.53 10.83 -6.65
N ILE A 63 15.37 9.89 -6.22
CA ILE A 63 14.98 8.50 -5.89
C ILE A 63 13.98 8.47 -4.72
N LEU A 64 14.21 9.30 -3.69
CA LEU A 64 13.28 9.37 -2.55
C LEU A 64 11.94 9.99 -2.98
N GLY A 65 11.98 10.92 -3.93
CA GLY A 65 10.78 11.48 -4.56
C GLY A 65 9.93 10.40 -5.22
N PHE A 66 10.55 9.51 -5.98
CA PHE A 66 9.90 8.39 -6.63
C PHE A 66 9.31 7.36 -5.66
N ALA A 67 10.03 7.00 -4.60
CA ALA A 67 9.51 6.13 -3.54
C ALA A 67 8.24 6.72 -2.89
N ASN A 68 8.26 8.01 -2.57
CA ASN A 68 7.10 8.73 -2.05
C ASN A 68 5.95 8.78 -3.07
N SER A 69 6.23 9.01 -4.35
CA SER A 69 5.20 9.01 -5.41
C SER A 69 4.49 7.66 -5.54
N LYS A 70 5.19 6.53 -5.34
CA LYS A 70 4.53 5.21 -5.25
C LYS A 70 3.52 5.15 -4.11
N SER A 71 3.85 5.69 -2.94
CA SER A 71 2.92 5.76 -1.81
C SER A 71 1.68 6.60 -2.14
N ARG A 72 1.88 7.75 -2.81
CA ARG A 72 0.78 8.65 -3.24
C ARG A 72 -0.14 8.01 -4.28
N LEU A 73 0.40 7.26 -5.25
CA LEU A 73 -0.44 6.54 -6.23
C LEU A 73 -1.34 5.49 -5.57
N ARG A 74 -0.84 4.80 -4.54
CA ARG A 74 -1.67 3.86 -3.77
C ARG A 74 -2.81 4.59 -3.04
N MET A 75 -2.52 5.75 -2.43
CA MET A 75 -3.53 6.59 -1.78
C MET A 75 -4.61 7.02 -2.77
N ILE A 76 -4.24 7.50 -3.96
CA ILE A 76 -5.20 7.89 -5.01
C ILE A 76 -6.13 6.72 -5.35
N MET A 77 -5.58 5.52 -5.52
CA MET A 77 -6.39 4.34 -5.80
C MET A 77 -7.32 3.96 -4.63
N LEU A 78 -6.86 4.07 -3.38
CA LEU A 78 -7.72 3.83 -2.21
C LEU A 78 -8.93 4.77 -2.18
N TYR A 79 -8.74 6.07 -2.45
CA TYR A 79 -9.85 7.02 -2.52
C TYR A 79 -10.76 6.78 -3.71
N GLN A 80 -10.22 6.39 -4.87
CA GLN A 80 -11.05 6.01 -6.01
C GLN A 80 -11.94 4.81 -5.68
N SER A 81 -11.39 3.79 -5.01
CA SER A 81 -12.17 2.65 -4.52
C SER A 81 -13.22 3.07 -3.50
N ALA A 82 -12.84 3.87 -2.49
CA ALA A 82 -13.77 4.34 -1.46
C ALA A 82 -14.93 5.15 -2.07
N ALA A 83 -14.64 6.07 -2.99
CA ALA A 83 -15.67 6.85 -3.68
C ALA A 83 -16.62 5.97 -4.51
N SER A 84 -16.10 4.91 -5.14
CA SER A 84 -16.90 3.96 -5.93
C SER A 84 -17.87 3.15 -5.06
N GLU A 85 -17.50 2.91 -3.80
CA GLU A 85 -18.29 2.13 -2.83
C GLU A 85 -19.04 3.00 -1.82
N SER A 86 -19.04 4.33 -1.97
CA SER A 86 -19.56 5.28 -0.97
C SER A 86 -18.98 5.06 0.45
N GLY A 87 -17.71 4.66 0.52
CA GLY A 87 -16.97 4.36 1.75
C GLY A 87 -15.94 5.44 2.11
N ILE A 88 -15.09 5.11 3.09
CA ILE A 88 -13.99 5.95 3.58
C ILE A 88 -12.67 5.17 3.58
N VAL A 89 -11.55 5.89 3.57
CA VAL A 89 -10.21 5.29 3.65
C VAL A 89 -9.74 5.22 5.10
N VAL A 90 -9.50 3.99 5.57
CA VAL A 90 -9.00 3.71 6.93
C VAL A 90 -7.50 3.47 6.90
N GLY A 91 -6.75 4.25 7.65
CA GLY A 91 -5.30 4.14 7.77
C GLY A 91 -4.82 3.11 8.78
N THR A 92 -3.54 2.75 8.64
CA THR A 92 -2.87 1.75 9.47
C THR A 92 -1.67 2.33 10.24
N GLY A 93 -1.53 3.65 10.27
CA GLY A 93 -0.48 4.33 11.01
C GLY A 93 -0.65 4.14 12.52
N ASN A 94 0.46 3.93 13.22
CA ASN A 94 0.52 3.78 14.68
C ASN A 94 1.20 4.99 15.32
N LYS A 95 1.07 5.17 16.65
CA LYS A 95 1.47 6.37 17.38
C LYS A 95 2.91 6.82 17.13
N VAL A 96 3.81 5.84 17.00
CA VAL A 96 5.24 6.14 16.79
C VAL A 96 5.48 6.61 15.36
N GLU A 97 4.82 5.99 14.38
CA GLU A 97 4.97 6.27 12.95
C GLU A 97 4.32 7.61 12.55
N ASP A 98 3.13 7.93 13.09
CA ASP A 98 2.36 9.12 12.72
C ASP A 98 2.74 10.38 13.52
N PHE A 99 3.11 10.25 14.80
CA PHE A 99 3.30 11.40 15.72
C PHE A 99 4.71 11.54 16.29
N GLY A 100 5.54 10.49 16.28
CA GLY A 100 6.85 10.49 16.92
C GLY A 100 8.02 10.89 16.01
N VAL A 101 8.02 10.42 14.76
CA VAL A 101 9.19 10.54 13.85
C VAL A 101 8.86 11.09 12.45
N GLY A 102 7.58 11.22 12.09
CA GLY A 102 7.18 11.67 10.74
C GLY A 102 7.52 10.67 9.63
N PHE A 103 7.46 9.37 9.94
CA PHE A 103 7.91 8.29 9.06
C PHE A 103 6.80 7.84 8.09
N TYR A 104 6.14 8.80 7.45
CA TYR A 104 5.04 8.56 6.50
C TYR A 104 5.17 9.46 5.27
N THR A 105 4.65 9.01 4.13
CA THR A 105 4.54 9.87 2.96
C THR A 105 3.32 10.77 3.13
N LYS A 106 3.52 12.09 3.20
CA LYS A 106 2.40 13.04 3.18
C LYS A 106 1.56 12.83 1.92
N TYR A 107 0.25 12.66 2.12
CA TYR A 107 -0.71 12.31 1.06
C TYR A 107 -0.41 10.97 0.36
N GLY A 108 0.37 10.09 0.99
CA GLY A 108 0.51 8.69 0.63
C GLY A 108 -0.20 7.86 1.69
N ASP A 109 0.57 7.07 2.43
CA ASP A 109 0.11 6.28 3.58
C ASP A 109 -0.46 7.13 4.73
N GLY A 110 -0.02 8.38 4.87
CA GLY A 110 -0.62 9.32 5.82
C GLY A 110 -1.86 10.07 5.31
N GLY A 111 -2.31 9.82 4.08
CA GLY A 111 -3.52 10.44 3.51
C GLY A 111 -4.74 9.56 3.72
N VAL A 112 -5.41 9.66 4.87
CA VAL A 112 -6.55 8.81 5.25
C VAL A 112 -7.62 9.61 6.00
N ASP A 113 -8.86 9.12 6.02
CA ASP A 113 -9.97 9.79 6.71
C ASP A 113 -9.91 9.56 8.23
N ILE A 114 -9.62 8.31 8.63
CA ILE A 114 -9.49 7.90 10.03
C ILE A 114 -8.32 6.94 10.23
N SER A 115 -7.70 6.99 11.42
CA SER A 115 -6.63 6.07 11.84
C SER A 115 -6.97 5.42 13.18
N PRO A 116 -7.66 4.26 13.19
CA PRO A 116 -8.18 3.65 14.43
C PRO A 116 -7.11 3.21 15.42
N ILE A 117 -5.87 3.00 14.97
CA ILE A 117 -4.74 2.53 15.77
C ILE A 117 -3.64 3.60 15.95
N ALA A 118 -3.94 4.85 15.59
CA ALA A 118 -3.00 5.97 15.68
C ALA A 118 -2.51 6.27 17.09
N ASP A 119 -3.27 5.92 18.13
CA ASP A 119 -2.88 6.14 19.52
C ASP A 119 -2.11 4.97 20.16
N LEU A 120 -1.90 3.88 19.41
CA LEU A 120 -1.21 2.68 19.90
C LEU A 120 0.28 2.71 19.55
N LEU A 121 1.13 2.38 20.51
CA LEU A 121 2.52 2.04 20.27
C LEU A 121 2.63 0.74 19.46
N LYS A 122 3.71 0.57 18.71
CA LYS A 122 3.97 -0.64 17.91
C LYS A 122 3.91 -1.94 18.74
N SER A 123 4.31 -1.89 20.00
CA SER A 123 4.20 -3.01 20.96
C SER A 123 2.75 -3.33 21.32
N GLU A 124 1.90 -2.31 21.47
CA GLU A 124 0.48 -2.44 21.78
C GLU A 124 -0.29 -3.02 20.60
N VAL A 125 -0.01 -2.55 19.38
CA VAL A 125 -0.55 -3.14 18.13
C VAL A 125 -0.22 -4.63 18.04
N LYS A 126 1.04 -5.01 18.30
CA LYS A 126 1.48 -6.42 18.28
C LYS A 126 0.81 -7.28 19.35
N ASN A 127 0.47 -6.71 20.51
CA ASN A 127 -0.22 -7.45 21.55
C ASN A 127 -1.71 -7.63 21.22
N ALA A 128 -2.36 -6.60 20.66
CA ALA A 128 -3.73 -6.68 20.19
C ALA A 128 -3.93 -7.72 19.08
N SER A 129 -2.91 -7.96 18.24
CA SER A 129 -2.99 -8.88 17.10
C SER A 129 -2.80 -10.38 17.43
N LYS A 130 -2.66 -10.77 18.70
CA LYS A 130 -2.39 -12.17 19.12
C LYS A 130 -3.65 -13.00 19.43
N ASN A 131 -4.83 -12.37 19.43
CA ASN A 131 -6.12 -13.00 19.69
C ASN A 131 -6.84 -13.34 18.37
#